data_AF-K9WF55-F1
#
_entry.id   AF-K9WF55-F1
#
_cell.length_a   1.000
_cell.length_b   1.000
_cell.length_c   1.000
_cell.angle_alpha   90.00
_cell.angle_beta   90.00
_cell.angle_gamma   90.00
#
_symmetry.space_group_name_H-M   'P 1'
#
loop_
_entity.id
_entity.type
_entity.pdbx_description
1 polymer ?
#
loop_
_entity_poly.entity_id
_entity_poly.type
_entity_poly.pdbx_seq_one_letter_code
_entity_poly.pdbx_strand_id
1 'polypeptide(L)'
;MSQSTLTISGLEDFMQLVLEDQVLQDKLQACPDEESLVSCVVQLGQEKGYRFTDEEVREKLAQIREEHEFTYPLSDVPPQILYFY
;
A
#
# COMPACT_ATOMS: atom_id res chain seq x y z
N MET A 1 -19.46 27.69 1.75
CA MET A 1 -18.20 27.52 0.99
C MET A 1 -17.09 27.55 2.03
N SER A 2 -16.29 26.52 2.30
CA SER A 2 -15.93 25.34 1.54
C SER A 2 -15.54 24.22 2.51
N GLN A 3 -15.87 22.98 2.17
CA GLN A 3 -15.51 21.79 2.92
C GLN A 3 -14.00 21.53 2.78
N SER A 4 -13.30 21.40 3.91
CA SER A 4 -11.93 20.90 3.96
C SER A 4 -11.98 19.37 4.06
N THR A 5 -12.21 18.68 2.95
CA THR A 5 -12.04 17.22 2.83
C THR A 5 -10.59 16.92 2.41
N LEU A 6 -9.64 17.26 3.27
CA LEU A 6 -8.20 17.19 2.98
C LEU A 6 -7.57 16.15 3.91
N THR A 7 -7.32 14.93 3.40
CA THR A 7 -6.17 14.04 3.69
C THR A 7 -6.49 12.57 3.38
N ILE A 8 -7.36 11.91 4.15
CA ILE A 8 -7.51 10.43 4.11
C ILE A 8 -8.15 9.90 2.81
N SER A 9 -9.22 10.55 2.31
CA SER A 9 -9.98 10.03 1.16
C SER A 9 -9.20 10.01 -0.16
N GLY A 10 -8.19 10.87 -0.31
CA GLY A 10 -7.37 10.92 -1.52
C GLY A 10 -6.39 9.75 -1.61
N LEU A 11 -5.91 9.27 -0.46
CA LEU A 11 -5.01 8.12 -0.41
C LEU A 11 -5.76 6.81 -0.69
N GLU A 12 -6.99 6.68 -0.20
CA GLU A 12 -7.83 5.50 -0.46
C GLU A 12 -8.23 5.39 -1.94
N ASP A 13 -8.61 6.51 -2.56
CA ASP A 13 -8.90 6.57 -3.99
C ASP A 13 -7.67 6.26 -4.85
N PHE A 14 -6.49 6.75 -4.44
CA PHE A 14 -5.23 6.40 -5.07
C PHE A 14 -4.88 4.90 -4.91
N MET A 15 -5.07 4.31 -3.74
CA MET A 15 -4.85 2.88 -3.54
C MET A 15 -5.79 2.03 -4.41
N GLN A 16 -7.04 2.46 -4.58
CA GLN A 16 -7.96 1.79 -5.49
C GLN A 16 -7.51 1.91 -6.94
N LEU A 17 -7.02 3.09 -7.36
CA LEU A 17 -6.40 3.28 -8.67
C LEU A 17 -5.18 2.39 -8.86
N VAL A 18 -4.34 2.21 -7.85
CA VAL A 18 -3.18 1.31 -7.87
C VAL A 18 -3.61 -0.16 -8.04
N LEU A 19 -4.74 -0.55 -7.46
CA LEU A 19 -5.30 -1.89 -7.62
C LEU A 19 -5.85 -2.12 -9.03
N GLU A 20 -6.41 -1.08 -9.65
CA GLU A 20 -6.94 -1.14 -11.01
C GLU A 20 -5.86 -0.97 -12.10
N ASP A 21 -4.82 -0.19 -11.83
CA ASP A 21 -3.75 0.18 -12.76
C ASP A 21 -2.48 -0.62 -12.50
N GLN A 22 -2.31 -1.68 -13.29
CA GLN A 22 -1.20 -2.62 -13.15
C GLN A 22 0.18 -1.97 -13.32
N VAL A 23 0.28 -0.84 -14.03
CA VAL A 23 1.55 -0.10 -14.21
C VAL A 23 1.95 0.60 -12.91
N LEU A 24 0.97 1.14 -12.18
CA LEU A 24 1.23 1.72 -10.85
C LEU A 24 1.63 0.64 -9.86
N GLN A 25 0.97 -0.52 -9.91
CA GLN A 25 1.30 -1.65 -9.06
C GLN A 25 2.73 -2.14 -9.29
N ASP A 26 3.15 -2.32 -10.54
CA ASP A 26 4.51 -2.75 -10.89
C ASP A 26 5.57 -1.72 -10.43
N LYS A 27 5.29 -0.42 -10.60
CA LYS A 27 6.14 0.66 -10.11
C LYS A 27 6.30 0.64 -8.59
N LEU A 28 5.22 0.37 -7.85
CA LEU A 28 5.25 0.29 -6.40
C LEU A 28 5.94 -0.99 -5.92
N GLN A 29 5.72 -2.13 -6.60
CA GLN A 29 6.40 -3.39 -6.33
C GLN A 29 7.91 -3.32 -6.60
N ALA A 30 8.33 -2.47 -7.54
CA ALA A 30 9.74 -2.25 -7.83
C ALA A 30 10.48 -1.48 -6.71
N CYS A 31 9.77 -0.87 -5.75
CA CYS A 31 10.37 -0.14 -4.62
C CYS A 31 10.60 -1.13 -3.45
N PRO A 32 11.85 -1.52 -3.14
CA PRO A 32 12.14 -2.65 -2.23
C PRO A 32 12.06 -2.30 -0.73
N ASP A 33 12.13 -1.02 -0.41
CA ASP A 33 12.15 -0.51 0.97
C ASP A 33 10.92 0.37 1.23
N GLU A 34 10.45 0.39 2.48
CA GLU A 34 9.31 1.22 2.90
C GLU A 34 9.51 2.70 2.54
N GLU A 35 10.70 3.27 2.78
CA GLU A 35 10.98 4.67 2.43
C GLU A 35 10.90 4.92 0.93
N SER A 36 11.43 3.99 0.13
CA SER A 36 11.35 4.07 -1.33
C SER A 36 9.90 3.96 -1.79
N LEU A 37 9.13 3.03 -1.21
CA LEU A 37 7.72 2.82 -1.54
C LEU A 37 6.87 4.04 -1.19
N VAL A 38 7.06 4.63 0.00
CA VAL A 38 6.40 5.87 0.42
C VAL A 38 6.71 7.00 -0.55
N SER A 39 7.98 7.17 -0.94
CA SER A 39 8.37 8.17 -1.93
C SER A 39 7.72 7.92 -3.29
N CYS A 40 7.72 6.66 -3.76
CA CYS A 40 7.06 6.23 -5.00
C CYS A 40 5.57 6.56 -4.98
N VAL A 41 4.86 6.23 -3.89
CA VAL A 41 3.43 6.50 -3.70
C VAL A 41 3.13 7.99 -3.71
N VAL A 42 3.89 8.80 -2.96
CA VAL A 42 3.72 10.27 -2.92
C VAL A 42 3.96 10.89 -4.28
N GLN A 43 5.00 10.49 -4.99
CA GLN A 43 5.29 11.02 -6.34
C GLN A 43 4.18 10.65 -7.33
N LEU A 44 3.78 9.38 -7.38
CA LEU A 44 2.72 8.91 -8.29
C LEU A 44 1.36 9.55 -7.96
N GLY A 45 1.06 9.74 -6.67
CA GLY A 45 -0.12 10.47 -6.22
C GLY A 45 -0.14 11.90 -6.74
N GLN A 46 0.97 12.63 -6.59
CA GLN A 46 1.10 14.00 -7.09
C GLN A 46 0.96 14.09 -8.62
N GLU A 47 1.54 13.16 -9.37
CA GLU A 47 1.38 13.10 -10.84
C GLU A 47 -0.08 12.89 -11.25
N LYS A 48 -0.86 12.15 -10.46
CA LYS A 48 -2.29 11.91 -10.69
C LYS A 48 -3.20 13.00 -10.10
N GLY A 49 -2.64 14.00 -9.43
CA GLY A 49 -3.37 15.14 -8.86
C GLY A 49 -3.80 14.95 -7.40
N TYR A 50 -3.40 13.86 -6.75
CA TYR A 50 -3.60 13.65 -5.32
C TYR A 50 -2.54 14.40 -4.50
N ARG A 51 -2.91 14.84 -3.31
CA ARG A 51 -2.01 15.51 -2.36
C ARG A 51 -2.15 14.84 -1.01
N PHE A 52 -1.25 13.91 -0.73
CA PHE A 52 -1.07 13.25 0.56
C PHE A 52 0.42 13.27 0.94
N THR A 53 0.70 13.19 2.23
CA THR A 53 2.04 13.25 2.80
C THR A 53 2.67 11.87 2.95
N ASP A 54 3.99 11.83 3.12
CA ASP A 54 4.71 10.60 3.43
C ASP A 54 4.23 9.97 4.75
N GLU A 55 3.86 10.79 5.73
CA GLU A 55 3.31 10.34 7.02
C GLU A 55 1.99 9.59 6.83
N GLU A 56 1.03 10.14 6.08
CA GLU A 56 -0.24 9.48 5.78
C GLU A 56 -0.06 8.12 5.07
N VAL A 57 0.89 8.05 4.14
CA VAL A 57 1.19 6.81 3.41
C VAL A 57 1.79 5.78 4.37
N ARG A 58 2.73 6.17 5.24
CA ARG A 58 3.30 5.30 6.26
C ARG A 58 2.23 4.79 7.23
N GLU A 59 1.33 5.66 7.68
CA GLU A 59 0.21 5.27 8.55
C GLU A 59 -0.70 4.24 7.89
N LYS A 60 -1.06 4.41 6.61
CA LYS A 60 -1.86 3.40 5.88
C LYS A 60 -1.10 2.09 5.67
N LEU A 61 0.19 2.13 5.34
CA LEU A 61 1.01 0.92 5.23
C LEU A 61 1.10 0.18 6.57
N ALA A 62 1.25 0.91 7.68
CA ALA A 62 1.25 0.34 9.03
C ALA A 62 -0.11 -0.27 9.37
N GLN A 63 -1.22 0.39 9.04
CA GLN A 63 -2.57 -0.16 9.24
C GLN A 63 -2.81 -1.43 8.43
N ILE A 64 -2.43 -1.45 7.14
CA ILE A 64 -2.55 -2.65 6.30
C ILE A 64 -1.70 -3.80 6.87
N ARG A 65 -0.50 -3.50 7.35
CA ARG A 65 0.40 -4.49 7.97
C ARG A 65 -0.16 -5.04 9.29
N GLU A 66 -0.72 -4.20 10.14
CA GLU A 66 -1.39 -4.62 11.38
C GLU A 66 -2.67 -5.43 11.11
N GLU A 67 -3.46 -5.03 10.11
CA GLU A 67 -4.66 -5.78 9.71
C GLU A 67 -4.31 -7.17 9.14
N HIS A 68 -3.15 -7.29 8.48
CA HIS A 68 -2.61 -8.56 7.99
C HIS A 68 -1.89 -9.40 9.07
N GLU A 69 -1.66 -8.87 10.27
CA GLU A 69 -1.08 -9.63 11.40
C GLU A 69 -2.13 -10.48 12.14
N PHE A 70 -3.43 -10.35 11.80
CA PHE A 70 -4.52 -11.06 12.49
C PHE A 70 -5.31 -12.07 11.62
N THR A 71 -4.70 -12.63 10.56
CA THR A 71 -5.32 -13.76 9.83
C THR A 71 -4.39 -14.92 9.49
N TYR A 72 -3.46 -15.28 10.38
CA TYR A 72 -3.05 -16.69 10.45
C TYR A 72 -2.89 -17.12 11.91
N PRO A 73 -3.89 -17.80 12.52
CA PRO A 73 -3.57 -18.66 13.65
C PRO A 73 -2.55 -19.70 13.18
N LEU A 74 -1.54 -19.88 14.02
CA LEU A 74 -0.35 -20.75 13.91
C LEU A 74 -0.65 -22.27 13.76
N SER A 75 -1.74 -22.68 13.09
CA SER A 75 -2.23 -24.07 13.07
C SER A 75 -2.49 -24.71 11.70
N ASP A 76 -2.30 -24.02 10.57
CA ASP A 76 -2.47 -24.64 9.24
C ASP A 76 -1.26 -24.35 8.33
N VAL A 77 -0.10 -24.88 8.72
CA VAL A 77 1.00 -25.09 7.76
C VAL A 77 1.00 -26.58 7.41
N PRO A 78 0.41 -27.02 6.29
CA PRO A 78 0.60 -28.39 5.84
C PRO A 78 2.11 -28.60 5.57
N PRO A 79 2.73 -29.66 6.12
CA PRO A 79 4.16 -29.92 5.95
C PRO A 79 4.44 -30.45 4.55
N GLN A 80 4.43 -29.57 3.54
CA GLN A 80 4.59 -29.97 2.15
C GLN A 80 5.43 -28.95 1.35
N ILE A 81 6.59 -28.54 1.87
CA ILE A 81 7.69 -28.05 1.01
C ILE A 81 9.01 -28.68 1.47
N LEU A 82 9.12 -30.00 1.35
CA LEU A 82 10.41 -30.65 1.08
C LEU A 82 10.24 -32.05 0.47
N TYR A 83 9.50 -32.13 -0.62
CA TYR A 83 9.68 -33.22 -1.58
C TYR A 83 9.61 -32.61 -2.96
N PHE A 84 10.76 -32.39 -3.60
CA PHE A 84 11.02 -32.61 -5.03
C PHE A 84 12.50 -32.33 -5.33
N TYR A 85 13.37 -33.31 -5.09
CA TYR A 85 14.14 -34.01 -6.15
C TYR A 85 14.83 -35.26 -5.58
#